data_AF-A0A2H0VI02-F1
#
_entry.id   AF-A0A2H0VI02-F1
#
_cell.length_a   1.000
_cell.length_b   1.000
_cell.length_c   1.000
_cell.angle_alpha   90.00
_cell.angle_beta   90.00
_cell.angle_gamma   90.00
#
_symmetry.space_group_name_H-M   'P 1'
#
loop_
_entity.id
_entity.type
_entity.pdbx_description
1 polymer ?
#
loop_
_entity_poly.entity_id
_entity_poly.type
_entity_poly.pdbx_seq_one_letter_code
_entity_poly.pdbx_strand_id
1 'polypeptide(L)'
;MKKSNITLFILTIIVVLTVIYGYLDGGSPKSAQNKRSDSTRVQNIRTIKNWVNSYFQTNKILPKTVLEASKGSNSPPSMVIPTEVIPTDPETKNDYEYASTSLSEFKVCATFSESTLNNTSDKDFEHPSGYYCYTFTAGKY
;
A
#
# COMPACT_ATOMS: atom_id res chain seq x y z
N MET A 1 -53.45 29.39 3.42
CA MET A 1 -52.20 29.50 4.20
C MET A 1 -51.55 28.15 4.53
N LYS A 2 -52.28 27.05 4.82
CA LYS A 2 -51.69 25.72 5.13
C LYS A 2 -50.88 25.05 3.99
N LYS A 3 -51.24 25.25 2.71
CA LYS A 3 -50.55 24.64 1.56
C LYS A 3 -49.08 25.11 1.41
N SER A 4 -48.81 26.38 1.74
CA SER A 4 -47.46 26.99 1.63
C SER A 4 -46.46 26.38 2.63
N ASN A 5 -46.92 26.03 3.83
CA ASN A 5 -46.07 25.43 4.85
C ASN A 5 -45.71 23.98 4.52
N ILE A 6 -46.64 23.25 3.89
CA ILE A 6 -46.40 21.87 3.43
C ILE A 6 -45.34 21.86 2.31
N THR A 7 -45.44 22.77 1.35
CA THR A 7 -44.42 22.88 0.28
C THR A 7 -43.05 23.26 0.82
N LEU A 8 -42.99 24.15 1.82
CA LEU A 8 -41.73 24.52 2.47
C LEU A 8 -41.09 23.34 3.21
N PHE A 9 -41.91 22.54 3.90
CA PHE A 9 -41.46 21.36 4.64
C PHE A 9 -40.92 20.28 3.71
N ILE A 10 -41.60 20.02 2.58
CA ILE A 10 -41.15 19.08 1.55
C ILE A 10 -39.80 19.53 0.96
N LEU A 11 -39.66 20.81 0.61
CA LEU A 11 -38.39 21.36 0.11
C LEU A 11 -37.26 21.20 1.13
N THR A 12 -37.53 21.45 2.41
CA THR A 12 -36.54 21.30 3.48
C THR A 12 -36.09 19.85 3.62
N ILE A 13 -37.02 18.89 3.57
CA ILE A 13 -36.70 17.45 3.61
C ILE A 13 -35.84 17.07 2.41
N ILE A 14 -36.18 17.53 1.20
CA ILE A 14 -35.40 17.23 -0.01
C ILE A 14 -33.96 17.74 0.14
N VAL A 15 -33.76 18.98 0.61
CA VAL A 15 -32.41 19.54 0.83
C VAL A 15 -31.63 18.75 1.88
N VAL A 16 -32.27 18.33 2.97
CA VAL A 16 -31.61 17.51 3.99
C VAL A 16 -31.21 16.14 3.42
N LEU A 17 -32.09 15.50 2.64
CA LEU A 17 -31.81 14.22 2.02
C LEU A 17 -30.66 14.31 1.00
N THR A 18 -30.58 15.38 0.20
CA THR A 18 -29.48 15.55 -0.77
C THR A 18 -28.14 15.77 -0.06
N VAL A 19 -28.12 16.49 1.06
CA VAL A 19 -26.91 16.68 1.88
C VAL A 19 -26.46 15.35 2.51
N ILE A 20 -27.38 14.57 3.08
CA ILE A 20 -27.08 13.25 3.64
C ILE A 20 -26.54 12.32 2.55
N TYR A 21 -27.17 12.31 1.37
CA TYR A 21 -26.75 11.46 0.27
C TYR A 21 -25.34 11.81 -0.23
N GLY A 22 -25.03 13.11 -0.35
CA GLY A 22 -23.69 13.56 -0.73
C GLY A 22 -22.60 13.16 0.27
N TYR A 23 -22.94 13.08 1.55
CA TYR A 23 -22.00 12.62 2.59
C TYR A 23 -21.73 11.11 2.52
N LEU A 24 -22.73 10.31 2.15
CA LEU A 24 -22.58 8.86 2.03
C LEU A 24 -21.73 8.46 0.81
N ASP A 25 -21.84 9.19 -0.31
CA ASP A 25 -21.14 8.88 -1.56
C ASP A 25 -19.64 9.22 -1.53
N GLY A 26 -19.25 10.23 -0.74
CA GLY A 26 -17.85 10.66 -0.61
C GLY A 26 -16.92 9.71 0.14
N GLY A 27 -17.47 8.70 0.83
CA GLY A 27 -16.73 7.78 1.69
C GLY A 27 -16.26 8.41 3.01
N SER A 28 -15.93 7.56 3.99
CA SER A 28 -15.41 8.02 5.28
C SER A 28 -13.96 8.51 5.17
N PRO A 29 -13.56 9.60 5.85
CA PRO A 29 -12.16 10.03 5.96
C PRO A 29 -11.20 8.90 6.37
N LYS A 30 -11.70 7.94 7.18
CA LYS A 30 -10.91 6.78 7.60
C LYS A 30 -10.61 5.82 6.46
N SER A 31 -11.56 5.59 5.54
CA SER A 31 -11.32 4.72 4.38
C SER A 31 -10.32 5.35 3.40
N ALA A 32 -10.38 6.68 3.20
CA ALA A 32 -9.39 7.38 2.39
C ALA A 32 -7.96 7.27 2.97
N GLN A 33 -7.83 7.38 4.30
CA GLN A 33 -6.55 7.19 5.00
C GLN A 33 -6.04 5.75 4.88
N ASN A 34 -6.92 4.75 5.02
CA ASN A 34 -6.58 3.33 4.88
C ASN A 34 -6.05 3.04 3.48
N LYS A 35 -6.76 3.49 2.43
CA LYS A 35 -6.32 3.33 1.03
C LYS A 35 -4.95 3.97 0.77
N ARG A 36 -4.70 5.15 1.34
CA ARG A 36 -3.40 5.82 1.22
C ARG A 36 -2.28 5.03 1.92
N SER A 37 -2.58 4.44 3.07
CA SER A 37 -1.63 3.62 3.82
C SER A 37 -1.30 2.34 3.06
N ASP A 38 -2.29 1.65 2.51
CA ASP A 38 -2.11 0.46 1.68
C ASP A 38 -1.33 0.76 0.40
N SER A 39 -1.63 1.88 -0.28
CA SER A 39 -0.84 2.34 -1.44
C SER A 39 0.62 2.59 -1.07
N THR A 40 0.88 3.16 0.11
CA THR A 40 2.24 3.36 0.62
C THR A 40 2.93 2.02 0.92
N ARG A 41 2.22 1.05 1.53
CA ARG A 41 2.73 -0.31 1.76
C ARG A 41 3.13 -1.00 0.45
N VAL A 42 2.29 -0.93 -0.58
CA VAL A 42 2.59 -1.46 -1.91
C VAL A 42 3.83 -0.81 -2.51
N GLN A 43 3.94 0.52 -2.44
CA GLN A 43 5.11 1.25 -2.94
C GLN A 43 6.41 0.87 -2.22
N ASN A 44 6.32 0.67 -0.90
CA ASN A 44 7.44 0.22 -0.08
C ASN A 44 7.87 -1.20 -0.44
N ILE A 45 6.93 -2.13 -0.58
CA ILE A 45 7.20 -3.51 -1.01
C ILE A 45 7.83 -3.54 -2.41
N ARG A 46 7.34 -2.71 -3.34
CA ARG A 46 7.93 -2.56 -4.68
C ARG A 46 9.37 -2.06 -4.59
N THR A 47 9.65 -1.13 -3.70
CA THR A 47 11.02 -0.63 -3.45
C THR A 47 11.93 -1.74 -2.91
N ILE A 48 11.47 -2.50 -1.91
CA ILE A 48 12.20 -3.64 -1.35
C ILE A 48 12.46 -4.71 -2.43
N LYS A 49 11.45 -5.04 -3.24
CA LYS A 49 11.58 -5.98 -4.37
C LYS A 49 12.70 -5.55 -5.32
N ASN A 50 12.75 -4.26 -5.66
CA ASN A 50 13.77 -3.72 -6.56
C ASN A 50 15.16 -3.81 -5.95
N TRP A 51 15.33 -3.49 -4.66
CA TRP A 51 16.60 -3.63 -3.97
C TRP A 51 17.09 -5.07 -3.94
N VAL A 52 16.21 -6.02 -3.61
CA VAL A 52 16.54 -7.45 -3.61
C VAL A 52 16.93 -7.93 -5.01
N ASN A 53 16.20 -7.50 -6.04
CA ASN A 53 16.52 -7.83 -7.43
C ASN A 53 17.87 -7.27 -7.86
N SER A 54 18.19 -6.01 -7.55
CA SER A 54 19.50 -5.41 -7.86
C SER A 54 20.62 -6.13 -7.12
N TYR A 55 20.45 -6.41 -5.83
CA TYR A 55 21.43 -7.15 -5.04
C TYR A 55 21.67 -8.55 -5.62
N PHE A 56 20.60 -9.28 -5.97
CA PHE A 56 20.70 -10.61 -6.55
C PHE A 56 21.40 -10.61 -7.91
N GLN A 57 21.19 -9.58 -8.73
CA GLN A 57 21.86 -9.48 -10.04
C GLN A 57 23.38 -9.38 -9.92
N THR A 58 23.86 -8.61 -8.93
CA THR A 58 25.29 -8.40 -8.67
C THR A 58 25.91 -9.60 -7.96
N ASN A 59 25.26 -10.11 -6.91
CA ASN A 59 25.85 -11.10 -6.01
C ASN A 59 25.47 -12.55 -6.32
N LYS A 60 24.47 -12.77 -7.19
CA LYS A 60 23.88 -14.09 -7.51
C LYS A 60 23.33 -14.87 -6.32
N ILE A 61 23.14 -14.20 -5.19
CA ILE A 61 22.56 -14.71 -3.95
C ILE A 61 21.54 -13.71 -3.41
N LEU A 62 20.54 -14.18 -2.68
CA LEU A 62 19.59 -13.30 -2.00
C LEU A 62 20.24 -12.64 -0.78
N PRO A 63 19.90 -11.37 -0.49
CA PRO A 63 20.36 -10.69 0.71
C PRO A 63 19.75 -11.34 1.96
N LYS A 64 20.46 -11.31 3.08
CA LYS A 64 19.95 -11.83 4.36
C LYS A 64 18.94 -10.89 5.00
N THR A 65 19.01 -9.60 4.68
CA THR A 65 18.17 -8.55 5.25
C THR A 65 17.82 -7.49 4.21
N VAL A 66 16.75 -6.74 4.45
CA VAL A 66 16.37 -5.58 3.61
C VAL A 66 17.46 -4.50 3.63
N LEU A 67 18.13 -4.30 4.78
CA LEU A 67 19.25 -3.36 4.91
C LEU A 67 20.44 -3.75 4.01
N GLU A 68 20.73 -5.04 3.89
CA GLU A 68 21.77 -5.52 2.98
C GLU A 68 21.37 -5.31 1.51
N ALA A 69 20.09 -5.56 1.19
CA ALA A 69 19.55 -5.33 -0.14
C ALA A 69 19.66 -3.84 -0.56
N SER A 70 19.36 -2.91 0.36
CA SER A 70 19.37 -1.47 0.06
C SER A 70 20.77 -0.95 -0.26
N LYS A 71 21.80 -1.44 0.46
CA LYS A 71 23.21 -1.08 0.26
C LYS A 71 23.79 -1.59 -1.06
N GLY A 72 23.33 -2.74 -1.53
CA GLY A 72 23.77 -3.33 -2.80
C GLY A 72 23.02 -2.83 -4.03
N SER A 73 22.04 -1.92 -3.87
CA SER A 73 21.41 -1.27 -5.01
C SER A 73 22.41 -0.33 -5.68
N ASN A 74 22.58 -0.40 -7.00
CA ASN A 74 23.43 0.48 -7.81
C ASN A 74 22.88 1.93 -7.88
N SER A 75 22.37 2.43 -6.76
CA SER A 75 21.97 3.82 -6.60
C SER A 75 23.23 4.69 -6.63
N PRO A 76 23.24 5.85 -7.30
CA PRO A 76 24.43 6.69 -7.41
C PRO A 76 25.00 7.01 -6.02
N PRO A 77 26.33 7.19 -5.87
CA PRO A 77 27.00 7.39 -4.58
C PRO A 77 26.50 8.61 -3.79
N SER A 78 25.79 9.54 -4.43
CA SER A 78 25.06 10.64 -3.76
C SER A 78 23.78 10.20 -3.03
N MET A 79 23.45 8.91 -3.07
CA MET A 79 22.20 8.32 -2.59
C MET A 79 22.49 7.16 -1.64
N VAL A 80 23.53 7.27 -0.81
CA VAL A 80 23.70 6.42 0.38
C VAL A 80 22.44 6.61 1.22
N ILE A 81 21.54 5.64 1.15
CA ILE A 81 20.28 5.60 1.88
C ILE A 81 20.63 5.53 3.37
N PRO A 82 20.42 6.60 4.16
CA PRO A 82 20.57 6.52 5.60
C PRO A 82 19.66 5.41 6.14
N THR A 83 20.01 4.81 7.28
CA THR A 83 19.13 3.83 7.94
C THR A 83 17.71 4.36 8.20
N GLU A 84 17.52 5.68 8.28
CA GLU A 84 16.21 6.36 8.33
C GLU A 84 15.36 6.25 7.05
N VAL A 85 15.92 5.73 5.95
CA VAL A 85 15.27 5.67 4.64
C VAL A 85 14.90 4.23 4.24
N ILE A 86 15.07 3.25 5.14
CA ILE A 86 14.44 1.94 4.97
C ILE A 86 12.92 2.14 5.12
N PRO A 87 12.10 1.67 4.15
CA PRO A 87 10.67 1.83 4.23
C PRO A 87 10.13 1.07 5.44
N THR A 88 9.34 1.74 6.25
CA THR A 88 8.57 1.13 7.35
C THR A 88 7.08 1.18 7.04
N ASP A 89 6.28 0.44 7.80
CA ASP A 89 4.84 0.53 7.74
C ASP A 89 4.37 1.96 8.12
N PRO A 90 3.51 2.61 7.32
CA PRO A 90 3.10 3.99 7.57
C PRO A 90 2.25 4.17 8.83
N GLU A 91 1.52 3.13 9.26
CA GLU A 91 0.66 3.17 10.45
C GLU A 91 1.41 2.69 11.70
N THR A 92 2.11 1.57 11.63
CA THR A 92 2.76 0.95 12.80
C THR A 92 4.20 1.39 13.01
N LYS A 93 4.85 1.95 11.98
CA LYS A 93 6.29 2.29 11.96
C LYS A 93 7.23 1.09 12.13
N ASN A 94 6.71 -0.12 12.04
CA ASN A 94 7.50 -1.35 12.07
C ASN A 94 8.14 -1.62 10.71
N ASP A 95 9.25 -2.36 10.73
CA ASP A 95 9.89 -2.88 9.52
C ASP A 95 8.99 -3.91 8.83
N TYR A 96 9.10 -4.01 7.50
CA TYR A 96 8.44 -5.07 6.75
C TYR A 96 9.11 -6.41 7.00
N GLU A 97 8.30 -7.46 7.16
CA GLU A 97 8.81 -8.82 7.27
C GLU A 97 9.35 -9.30 5.93
N TYR A 98 10.63 -9.67 5.92
CA TYR A 98 11.33 -10.21 4.76
C TYR A 98 11.86 -11.60 5.08
N ALA A 99 11.69 -12.54 4.16
CA ALA A 99 12.31 -13.86 4.25
C ALA A 99 12.66 -14.41 2.87
N SER A 100 13.84 -14.99 2.73
CA SER A 100 14.17 -15.86 1.61
C SER A 100 13.50 -17.23 1.80
N THR A 101 12.79 -17.70 0.78
CA THR A 101 12.10 -19.01 0.78
C THR A 101 12.87 -20.05 -0.02
N SER A 102 13.74 -19.62 -0.93
CA SER A 102 14.60 -20.48 -1.76
C SER A 102 15.89 -19.74 -2.15
N LEU A 103 16.66 -20.28 -3.09
CA LEU A 103 17.88 -19.67 -3.64
C LEU A 103 17.60 -18.38 -4.42
N SER A 104 16.43 -18.27 -5.05
CA SER A 104 16.01 -17.10 -5.83
C SER A 104 14.61 -16.60 -5.48
N GLU A 105 13.94 -17.20 -4.50
CA GLU A 105 12.60 -16.78 -4.08
C GLU A 105 12.64 -16.12 -2.71
N PHE A 106 11.87 -15.05 -2.57
CA PHE A 106 11.72 -14.32 -1.32
C PHE A 106 10.29 -13.82 -1.16
N LYS A 107 9.92 -13.55 0.09
CA LYS A 107 8.64 -12.96 0.44
C LYS A 107 8.80 -11.66 1.22
N VAL A 108 7.85 -10.77 1.00
CA VAL A 108 7.69 -9.53 1.78
C VAL A 108 6.25 -9.44 2.25
N CYS A 109 6.05 -9.31 3.56
CA CYS A 109 4.72 -9.32 4.17
C CYS A 109 4.34 -7.96 4.75
N ALA A 110 3.05 -7.65 4.71
CA ALA A 110 2.45 -6.47 5.32
C ALA A 110 1.01 -6.79 5.74
N THR A 111 0.42 -5.93 6.57
CA THR A 111 -1.00 -5.98 6.92
C THR A 111 -1.74 -4.90 6.16
N PHE A 112 -2.72 -5.25 5.34
CA PHE A 112 -3.49 -4.30 4.54
C PHE A 112 -4.84 -3.99 5.17
N SER A 113 -5.28 -2.74 5.05
CA SER A 113 -6.53 -2.28 5.64
C SER A 113 -7.74 -2.58 4.75
N GLU A 114 -7.56 -2.53 3.43
CA GLU A 114 -8.60 -2.77 2.42
C GLU A 114 -8.18 -3.92 1.47
N SER A 115 -9.16 -4.56 0.84
CA SER A 115 -8.91 -5.57 -0.20
C SER A 115 -8.85 -4.90 -1.57
N THR A 116 -7.88 -5.28 -2.39
CA THR A 116 -7.75 -4.82 -3.78
C THR A 116 -8.06 -5.91 -4.80
N LEU A 117 -8.46 -7.11 -4.34
CA LEU A 117 -8.83 -8.23 -5.22
C LEU A 117 -9.85 -7.79 -6.27
N ASN A 118 -9.54 -8.03 -7.55
CA ASN A 118 -10.37 -7.67 -8.70
C ASN A 118 -10.64 -6.17 -8.90
N ASN A 119 -10.03 -5.29 -8.10
CA ASN A 119 -10.29 -3.84 -8.08
C ASN A 119 -9.02 -3.00 -8.30
N THR A 120 -7.92 -3.61 -8.73
CA THR A 120 -6.68 -2.93 -9.08
C THR A 120 -6.24 -3.24 -10.50
N SER A 121 -5.68 -2.24 -11.16
CA SER A 121 -5.02 -2.40 -12.46
C SER A 121 -3.66 -3.11 -12.33
N ASP A 122 -3.05 -3.05 -11.14
CA ASP A 122 -1.75 -3.67 -10.87
C ASP A 122 -1.95 -5.07 -10.27
N LYS A 123 -2.12 -6.06 -11.17
CA LYS A 123 -2.39 -7.45 -10.82
C LYS A 123 -1.29 -8.09 -9.97
N ASP A 124 -0.05 -7.68 -10.17
CA ASP A 124 1.10 -8.20 -9.42
C ASP A 124 1.07 -7.79 -7.94
N PHE A 125 0.33 -6.73 -7.62
CA PHE A 125 0.19 -6.20 -6.27
C PHE A 125 -1.23 -6.34 -5.72
N GLU A 126 -2.06 -7.24 -6.27
CA GLU A 126 -3.33 -7.62 -5.66
C GLU A 126 -3.11 -8.23 -4.27
N HIS A 127 -3.92 -7.81 -3.30
CA HIS A 127 -3.91 -8.34 -1.94
C HIS A 127 -5.32 -8.39 -1.34
N PRO A 128 -5.59 -9.35 -0.45
CA PRO A 128 -6.74 -9.29 0.46
C PRO A 128 -6.53 -8.20 1.52
N SER A 129 -7.58 -7.90 2.29
CA SER A 129 -7.40 -7.20 3.56
C SER A 129 -6.77 -8.14 4.60
N GLY A 130 -6.05 -7.56 5.55
CA GLY A 130 -5.33 -8.29 6.60
C GLY A 130 -3.89 -8.63 6.21
N TYR A 131 -3.31 -9.57 6.94
CA TYR A 131 -1.91 -10.00 6.75
C TYR A 131 -1.75 -10.74 5.42
N TYR A 132 -0.82 -10.29 4.59
CA TYR A 132 -0.54 -10.89 3.30
C TYR A 132 0.95 -10.79 2.95
N CYS A 133 1.46 -11.84 2.30
CA CYS A 133 2.85 -11.92 1.85
C CYS A 133 2.90 -12.02 0.32
N TYR A 134 3.58 -11.08 -0.31
CA TYR A 134 3.94 -11.23 -1.72
C TYR A 134 5.14 -12.15 -1.85
N THR A 135 5.08 -13.05 -2.83
CA THR A 135 6.20 -13.92 -3.20
C THR A 135 6.79 -13.43 -4.51
N PHE A 136 8.10 -13.25 -4.55
CA PHE A 136 8.84 -12.77 -5.70
C PHE A 136 9.97 -13.73 -6.05
N THR A 137 10.23 -13.87 -7.35
CA THR A 137 11.40 -14.60 -7.86
C THR A 137 12.42 -13.58 -8.36
N ALA A 138 13.60 -13.55 -7.73
CA ALA A 138 14.69 -12.68 -8.09
C ALA A 138 15.22 -13.01 -9.49
N GLY A 139 15.49 -11.96 -10.27
CA GLY A 139 15.99 -12.08 -11.65
C GLY A 139 14.90 -12.34 -12.71
N LYS A 140 13.63 -12.41 -12.32
CA LYS A 140 12.48 -12.42 -13.24
C LYS A 140 11.87 -11.01 -13.29
N TYR A 141 11.74 -10.46 -14.50
CA TYR A 141 11.16 -9.15 -14.78
C TYR A 141 9.74 -9.29 -15.33
#